data_AF-A0A8W8JSH0-F1
#
_entry.id   AF-A0A8W8JSH0-F1
#
_cell.length_a   1.000
_cell.length_b   1.000
_cell.length_c   1.000
_cell.angle_alpha   90.00
_cell.angle_beta   90.00
_cell.angle_gamma   90.00
#
_symmetry.space_group_name_H-M   'P 1'
#
loop_
_entity.id
_entity.type
_entity.pdbx_description
1 polymer ?
#
loop_
_entity_poly.entity_id
_entity_poly.type
_entity_poly.pdbx_seq_one_letter_code
_entity_poly.pdbx_strand_id
1 'polypeptide(L)'
;SPPNSVQGDMRELFINQEKVRYKLRLQHLTEREKLILSLEQERIREHGRAARAMANQNLPLSVCTILKNEEIYHAMDAEQEEKEKSGRARYNGRQFLSWLKDLDDKFEKLKEDLLCRHHMEADSLYAIQKLDWEWKMKELGLCDNNATPEVDEVSVPMVQVHEFDLT
;
A
#
# COMPACT_ATOMS: atom_id res chain seq x y z
N SER A 1 6.13 -1.05 -25.39
CA SER A 1 6.54 -0.50 -26.70
C SER A 1 5.31 0.06 -27.40
N PRO A 2 5.41 1.17 -28.15
CA PRO A 2 4.27 1.70 -28.90
C PRO A 2 3.80 0.69 -29.96
N PRO A 3 2.49 0.61 -30.22
CA PRO A 3 1.94 -0.17 -31.34
C PRO A 3 2.52 0.32 -32.67
N ASN A 4 2.71 -0.58 -33.64
CA ASN A 4 3.26 -0.24 -34.96
C ASN A 4 2.38 0.75 -35.75
N SER A 5 1.09 0.84 -35.40
CA SER A 5 0.13 1.80 -35.94
C SER A 5 0.36 3.23 -35.48
N VAL A 6 1.06 3.44 -34.36
CA VAL A 6 1.31 4.76 -33.77
C VAL A 6 2.64 5.30 -34.29
N GLN A 7 2.59 6.36 -35.10
CA GLN A 7 3.76 6.99 -35.72
C GLN A 7 3.87 8.48 -35.40
N GLY A 8 5.03 9.07 -35.72
CA GLY A 8 5.30 10.50 -35.54
C GLY A 8 5.05 11.00 -34.11
N ASP A 9 4.43 12.17 -33.99
CA ASP A 9 4.16 12.84 -32.71
C ASP A 9 3.26 12.02 -31.78
N MET A 10 2.35 11.20 -32.32
CA MET A 10 1.52 10.29 -31.51
C MET A 10 2.39 9.22 -30.83
N ARG A 11 3.49 8.81 -31.46
CA ARG A 11 4.44 7.85 -30.89
C ARG A 11 5.21 8.46 -29.72
N GLU A 12 5.58 9.73 -29.84
CA GLU A 12 6.23 10.45 -28.75
C GLU A 12 5.29 10.63 -27.56
N LEU A 13 4.03 11.01 -27.81
CA LEU A 13 3.00 11.08 -26.77
C LEU A 13 2.83 9.73 -26.08
N PHE A 14 2.69 8.64 -26.85
CA PHE A 14 2.58 7.29 -26.30
C PHE A 14 3.75 6.97 -25.36
N ILE A 15 4.98 7.24 -25.80
CA ILE A 15 6.19 6.95 -25.01
C ILE A 15 6.18 7.75 -23.70
N ASN A 16 5.75 9.01 -23.74
CA ASN A 16 5.68 9.85 -22.55
C ASN A 16 4.59 9.38 -21.58
N GLN A 17 3.40 9.04 -22.09
CA GLN A 17 2.33 8.45 -21.29
C GLN A 17 2.74 7.10 -20.68
N GLU A 18 3.46 6.27 -21.44
CA GLU A 18 3.98 4.98 -20.97
C GLU A 18 4.98 5.13 -19.82
N LYS A 19 5.84 6.17 -19.83
CA LYS A 19 6.72 6.48 -18.70
C LYS A 19 5.92 6.76 -17.42
N VAL A 20 4.81 7.50 -17.54
CA VAL A 20 3.94 7.81 -16.40
C VAL A 20 3.23 6.55 -15.89
N ARG A 21 2.66 5.73 -16.79
CA ARG A 21 2.04 4.44 -16.44
C ARG A 21 3.05 3.50 -15.76
N TYR A 22 4.28 3.46 -16.27
CA TYR A 22 5.36 2.66 -15.67
C TYR A 22 5.72 3.14 -14.26
N LYS A 23 5.82 4.45 -14.04
CA LYS A 23 6.05 5.02 -12.72
C LYS A 23 4.92 4.66 -11.74
N LEU A 24 3.66 4.73 -12.19
CA LEU A 24 2.51 4.35 -11.37
C LEU A 24 2.57 2.87 -10.97
N ARG A 25 2.85 1.97 -11.92
CA ARG A 25 3.02 0.53 -11.65
C ARG A 25 4.12 0.25 -10.62
N LEU A 26 5.26 0.93 -10.72
CA LEU A 26 6.35 0.80 -9.74
C LEU A 26 5.94 1.30 -8.35
N GLN A 27 5.19 2.41 -8.29
CA GLN A 27 4.67 2.93 -7.04
C GLN A 27 3.71 1.92 -6.40
N HIS A 28 2.74 1.40 -7.16
CA HIS A 28 1.79 0.39 -6.69
C HIS A 28 2.50 -0.86 -6.17
N LEU A 29 3.50 -1.36 -6.90
CA LEU A 29 4.32 -2.50 -6.49
C LEU A 29 5.02 -2.22 -5.15
N THR A 30 5.67 -1.07 -5.03
CA THR A 30 6.43 -0.67 -3.83
C THR A 30 5.51 -0.54 -2.61
N GLU A 31 4.32 0.07 -2.78
CA GLU A 31 3.35 0.23 -1.69
C GLU A 31 2.82 -1.12 -1.21
N ARG A 32 2.53 -2.04 -2.14
CA ARG A 32 2.13 -3.40 -1.81
C ARG A 32 3.22 -4.14 -1.01
N GLU A 33 4.45 -4.12 -1.49
CA GLU A 33 5.58 -4.77 -0.80
C GLU A 33 5.80 -4.20 0.60
N LYS A 34 5.69 -2.87 0.76
CA LYS A 34 5.78 -2.22 2.07
C LYS A 34 4.67 -2.67 3.02
N LEU A 35 3.44 -2.82 2.53
CA LEU A 35 2.32 -3.27 3.36
C LEU A 35 2.54 -4.72 3.84
N ILE A 36 2.94 -5.61 2.93
CA ILE A 36 3.26 -7.01 3.24
C ILE A 36 4.39 -7.08 4.28
N LEU A 37 5.51 -6.41 4.03
CA LEU A 37 6.65 -6.37 4.95
C LEU A 37 6.26 -5.82 6.33
N SER A 38 5.40 -4.80 6.37
CA SER A 38 4.94 -4.22 7.64
C SER A 38 4.15 -5.23 8.48
N LEU A 39 3.25 -5.99 7.85
CA LEU A 39 2.51 -7.05 8.52
C LEU A 39 3.42 -8.20 8.97
N GLU A 40 4.31 -8.68 8.10
CA GLU A 40 5.26 -9.75 8.45
C GLU A 40 6.10 -9.38 9.68
N GLN A 41 6.57 -8.13 9.73
CA GLN A 41 7.29 -7.62 10.88
C GLN A 41 6.41 -7.52 12.13
N GLU A 42 5.14 -7.08 12.02
CA GLU A 42 4.19 -7.05 13.14
C GLU A 42 3.95 -8.47 13.68
N ARG A 43 3.74 -9.45 12.80
CA ARG A 43 3.58 -10.86 13.16
C ARG A 43 4.80 -11.39 13.92
N ILE A 44 6.01 -11.14 13.41
CA ILE A 44 7.27 -11.51 14.10
C ILE A 44 7.38 -10.84 15.47
N ARG A 45 7.00 -9.56 15.60
CA ARG A 45 7.00 -8.84 16.88
C ARG A 45 6.05 -9.47 17.90
N GLU A 46 4.86 -9.87 17.49
CA GLU A 46 3.89 -10.52 18.39
C GLU A 46 4.33 -11.94 18.79
N HIS A 47 4.93 -12.71 17.88
CA HIS A 47 5.59 -13.96 18.25
C HIS A 47 6.74 -13.74 19.26
N GLY A 48 7.57 -12.72 19.07
CA GLY A 48 8.62 -12.36 20.01
C GLY A 48 8.09 -11.94 21.38
N ARG A 49 6.96 -11.23 21.43
CA ARG A 49 6.24 -10.90 22.67
C ARG A 49 5.75 -12.15 23.37
N ALA A 50 5.09 -13.06 22.64
CA ALA A 50 4.58 -14.31 23.17
C ALA A 50 5.70 -15.21 23.71
N ALA A 51 6.80 -15.38 22.96
CA ALA A 51 7.95 -16.18 23.37
C ALA A 51 8.58 -15.68 24.68
N ARG A 52 8.76 -14.35 24.82
CA ARG A 52 9.26 -13.75 26.06
C ARG A 52 8.31 -14.00 27.23
N ALA A 53 7.01 -13.82 27.01
CA ALA A 53 6.01 -14.04 28.05
C ALA A 53 5.98 -15.52 28.51
N MET A 54 6.08 -16.48 27.57
CA MET A 54 6.20 -17.91 27.89
C MET A 54 7.47 -18.24 28.67
N ALA A 55 8.58 -17.56 28.37
CA ALA A 55 9.85 -17.70 29.08
C ALA A 55 9.92 -16.89 30.39
N ASN A 56 8.85 -16.18 30.77
CA ASN A 56 8.80 -15.25 31.91
C ASN A 56 9.94 -14.20 31.86
N GLN A 57 10.32 -13.79 30.65
CA GLN A 57 11.33 -12.78 30.39
C GLN A 57 10.69 -11.41 30.25
N ASN A 58 11.29 -10.41 30.89
CA ASN A 58 10.89 -9.02 30.71
C ASN A 58 11.30 -8.51 29.32
N LEU A 59 10.67 -7.42 28.89
CA LEU A 59 11.12 -6.71 27.69
C LEU A 59 12.56 -6.24 27.89
N PRO A 60 13.50 -6.50 26.95
CA PRO A 60 14.85 -5.98 27.04
C PRO A 60 14.84 -4.46 27.09
N LEU A 61 15.66 -3.88 27.96
CA LEU A 61 15.87 -2.43 28.00
C LEU A 61 16.58 -2.01 26.71
N SER A 62 15.87 -1.26 25.87
CA SER A 62 16.43 -0.60 24.69
C SER A 62 16.40 0.91 24.89
N VAL A 63 17.21 1.66 24.12
CA VAL A 63 17.16 3.12 24.12
C VAL A 63 15.73 3.63 23.87
N CYS A 64 15.00 3.03 22.93
CA CYS A 64 13.59 3.37 22.68
C CYS A 64 12.67 3.07 23.88
N THR A 65 12.93 2.00 24.63
CA THR A 65 12.18 1.66 25.84
C THR A 65 12.44 2.68 26.95
N ILE A 66 13.70 3.11 27.11
CA ILE A 66 14.09 4.12 28.08
C ILE A 66 13.45 5.47 27.74
N LEU A 67 13.60 5.92 26.50
CA LEU A 67 13.02 7.19 26.04
C LEU A 67 11.49 7.22 26.20
N LYS A 68 10.80 6.13 25.85
CA LYS A 68 9.35 6.01 26.07
C LYS A 68 8.97 6.11 27.56
N ASN A 69 9.74 5.48 28.44
CA ASN A 69 9.46 5.49 29.87
C ASN A 69 9.76 6.86 30.52
N GLU A 70 10.63 7.67 29.90
CA GLU A 70 10.98 9.02 30.34
C GLU A 70 10.04 10.11 29.77
N GLU A 71 9.21 9.78 28.76
CA GLU A 71 8.24 10.71 28.20
C GLU A 71 7.11 11.03 29.19
N ILE A 72 6.96 12.31 29.53
CA ILE A 72 5.98 12.82 30.51
C ILE A 72 4.53 12.50 30.11
N TYR A 73 4.24 12.41 28.80
CA TYR A 73 2.93 12.03 28.26
C TYR A 73 2.64 10.52 28.32
N HIS A 74 3.66 9.71 28.59
CA HIS A 74 3.60 8.26 28.74
C HIS A 74 3.80 7.78 30.18
N ALA A 75 3.82 8.71 31.15
CA ALA A 75 3.83 8.37 32.56
C ALA A 75 2.64 7.47 32.88
N MET A 76 2.92 6.22 33.23
CA MET A 76 1.89 5.27 33.63
C MET A 76 1.30 5.74 34.95
N ASP A 77 -0.04 5.86 35.02
CA ASP A 77 -0.69 6.08 36.31
C ASP A 77 -0.37 4.91 37.26
N ALA A 78 -0.32 5.19 38.56
CA ALA A 78 0.05 4.20 39.58
C ALA A 78 -0.82 2.92 39.52
N GLU A 79 -2.08 3.04 39.09
CA GLU A 79 -2.99 1.92 38.86
C GLU A 79 -2.59 1.04 37.65
N GLN A 80 -2.00 1.63 36.62
CA GLN A 80 -1.47 0.93 35.44
C GLN A 80 -0.16 0.21 35.78
N GLU A 81 0.71 0.82 36.59
CA GLU A 81 1.90 0.13 37.11
C GLU A 81 1.53 -1.06 38.01
N GLU A 82 0.55 -0.92 38.89
CA GLU A 82 0.03 -2.04 39.69
C GLU A 82 -0.58 -3.12 38.80
N LYS A 83 -1.29 -2.75 37.73
CA LYS A 83 -1.83 -3.71 36.75
C LYS A 83 -0.75 -4.43 35.95
N GLU A 84 0.38 -3.81 35.65
CA GLU A 84 1.51 -4.51 35.00
C GLU A 84 2.29 -5.40 35.99
N LYS A 85 2.43 -4.98 37.26
CA LYS A 85 3.05 -5.77 38.34
C LYS A 85 2.18 -6.96 38.78
N SER A 86 0.88 -6.76 38.90
CA SER A 86 -0.16 -7.77 39.19
C SER A 86 -0.46 -8.63 37.95
N GLY A 87 -0.42 -7.99 36.78
CA GLY A 87 -0.53 -8.55 35.45
C GLY A 87 0.77 -9.10 34.89
N ARG A 88 1.52 -9.85 35.72
CA ARG A 88 2.04 -11.18 35.31
C ARG A 88 0.86 -12.12 34.95
N ALA A 89 -0.12 -11.58 34.22
CA ALA A 89 -1.26 -12.27 33.68
C ALA A 89 -0.66 -13.34 32.80
N ARG A 90 -0.75 -14.58 33.29
CA ARG A 90 -0.26 -15.77 32.61
C ARG A 90 -0.59 -15.62 31.15
N TYR A 91 0.45 -15.49 30.32
CA TYR A 91 0.30 -15.64 28.89
C TYR A 91 -0.61 -16.84 28.63
N ASN A 92 -1.70 -16.61 27.90
CA ASN A 92 -2.64 -17.64 27.52
C ASN A 92 -2.58 -17.72 25.99
N GLY A 93 -2.40 -18.91 25.44
CA GLY A 93 -2.33 -19.11 23.99
C GLY A 93 -3.54 -18.53 23.24
N ARG A 94 -4.72 -18.43 23.89
CA ARG A 94 -5.90 -17.76 23.31
C ARG A 94 -5.68 -16.26 23.07
N GLN A 95 -4.95 -15.59 23.97
CA GLN A 95 -4.62 -14.17 23.84
C GLN A 95 -3.74 -13.92 22.61
N PHE A 96 -2.76 -14.81 22.40
CA PHE A 96 -1.88 -14.75 21.23
C PHE A 96 -2.64 -14.94 19.92
N LEU A 97 -3.54 -15.92 19.86
CA LEU A 97 -4.40 -16.13 18.70
C LEU A 97 -5.31 -14.93 18.42
N SER A 98 -5.82 -14.26 19.47
CA SER A 98 -6.58 -13.01 19.30
C SER A 98 -5.72 -11.91 18.68
N TRP A 99 -4.49 -11.71 19.14
CA TRP A 99 -3.59 -10.70 18.58
C TRP A 99 -3.27 -10.95 17.11
N LEU A 100 -2.99 -12.20 16.73
CA LEU A 100 -2.76 -12.55 15.33
C LEU A 100 -4.00 -12.24 14.46
N LYS A 101 -5.19 -12.57 14.97
CA LYS A 101 -6.43 -12.24 14.28
C LYS A 101 -6.60 -10.72 14.11
N ASP A 102 -6.37 -9.94 15.17
CA ASP A 102 -6.47 -8.48 15.11
C ASP A 102 -5.48 -7.88 14.08
N LEU A 103 -4.28 -8.47 13.95
CA LEU A 103 -3.30 -8.12 12.93
C LEU A 103 -3.79 -8.44 11.51
N ASP A 104 -4.36 -9.63 11.31
CA ASP A 104 -4.87 -10.06 10.01
C ASP A 104 -6.08 -9.18 9.59
N ASP A 105 -7.04 -8.95 10.50
CA ASP A 105 -8.19 -8.07 10.27
C ASP A 105 -7.76 -6.62 9.94
N LYS A 106 -6.73 -6.12 10.63
CA LYS A 106 -6.13 -4.80 10.34
C LYS A 106 -5.48 -4.78 8.96
N PHE A 107 -4.77 -5.83 8.58
CA PHE A 107 -4.13 -5.92 7.27
C PHE A 107 -5.15 -5.94 6.14
N GLU A 108 -6.21 -6.75 6.25
CA GLU A 108 -7.26 -6.82 5.22
C GLU A 108 -7.89 -5.46 4.99
N LYS A 109 -8.20 -4.72 6.07
CA LYS A 109 -8.72 -3.35 5.93
C LYS A 109 -7.74 -2.42 5.19
N LEU A 110 -6.46 -2.46 5.54
CA LEU A 110 -5.44 -1.64 4.88
C LEU A 110 -5.22 -2.06 3.41
N LYS A 111 -5.34 -3.35 3.10
CA LYS A 111 -5.27 -3.90 1.74
C LYS A 111 -6.45 -3.41 0.90
N GLU A 112 -7.67 -3.46 1.42
CA GLU A 112 -8.87 -2.94 0.74
C GLU A 112 -8.73 -1.45 0.42
N ASP A 113 -8.33 -0.64 1.40
CA ASP A 113 -8.12 0.81 1.23
C ASP A 113 -7.02 1.09 0.18
N LEU A 114 -5.92 0.31 0.20
CA LEU A 114 -4.82 0.40 -0.76
C LEU A 114 -5.28 0.09 -2.18
N LEU A 115 -6.00 -1.01 -2.38
CA LEU A 115 -6.48 -1.46 -3.69
C LEU A 115 -7.50 -0.47 -4.27
N CYS A 116 -8.44 0.00 -3.44
CA CYS A 116 -9.41 1.02 -3.84
C CYS A 116 -8.71 2.27 -4.38
N ARG A 117 -7.70 2.76 -3.66
CA ARG A 117 -6.91 3.92 -4.11
C ARG A 117 -6.14 3.63 -5.40
N HIS A 118 -5.53 2.45 -5.54
CA HIS A 118 -4.82 2.07 -6.77
C HIS A 118 -5.76 2.05 -7.98
N HIS A 119 -7.00 1.58 -7.82
CA HIS A 119 -8.01 1.64 -8.87
C HIS A 119 -8.35 3.08 -9.26
N MET A 120 -8.59 3.96 -8.28
CA MET A 120 -8.86 5.37 -8.56
C MET A 120 -7.68 6.07 -9.26
N GLU A 121 -6.45 5.75 -8.88
CA GLU A 121 -5.24 6.29 -9.52
C GLU A 121 -5.08 5.79 -10.96
N ALA A 122 -5.37 4.51 -11.22
CA ALA A 122 -5.35 3.95 -12.57
C ALA A 122 -6.43 4.57 -13.46
N ASP A 123 -7.67 4.66 -12.97
CA ASP A 123 -8.82 5.22 -13.68
C ASP A 123 -8.61 6.70 -14.02
N SER A 124 -8.13 7.48 -13.05
CA SER A 124 -7.84 8.91 -13.26
C SER A 124 -6.71 9.12 -14.26
N LEU A 125 -5.63 8.33 -14.19
CA LEU A 125 -4.54 8.42 -15.16
C LEU A 125 -5.02 8.06 -16.57
N TYR A 126 -5.80 6.99 -16.71
CA TYR A 126 -6.34 6.59 -18.01
C TYR A 126 -7.26 7.66 -18.60
N ALA A 127 -8.15 8.24 -17.80
CA ALA A 127 -9.05 9.31 -18.25
C ALA A 127 -8.26 10.53 -18.79
N ILE A 128 -7.21 10.95 -18.07
CA ILE A 128 -6.34 12.07 -18.50
C ILE A 128 -5.60 11.70 -19.79
N GLN A 129 -4.99 10.52 -19.83
CA GLN A 129 -4.21 10.09 -21.00
C GLN A 129 -5.07 9.90 -22.25
N LYS A 130 -6.31 9.43 -22.08
CA LYS A 130 -7.28 9.33 -23.16
C LYS A 130 -7.65 10.72 -23.69
N LEU A 131 -7.93 11.66 -22.80
CA LEU A 131 -8.22 13.05 -23.20
C LEU A 131 -7.04 13.68 -23.94
N ASP A 132 -5.82 13.55 -23.41
CA ASP A 132 -4.60 14.05 -24.07
C ASP A 132 -4.43 13.45 -25.47
N TRP A 133 -4.76 12.17 -25.62
CA TRP A 133 -4.70 11.47 -26.90
C TRP A 133 -5.71 12.01 -27.90
N GLU A 134 -6.96 12.16 -27.51
CA GLU A 134 -8.03 12.74 -28.34
C GLU A 134 -7.67 14.17 -28.78
N TRP A 135 -7.09 14.95 -27.87
CA TRP A 135 -6.63 16.31 -28.16
C TRP A 135 -5.47 16.32 -29.16
N LYS A 136 -4.49 15.42 -28.99
CA LYS A 136 -3.35 15.31 -29.91
C LYS A 136 -3.80 14.88 -31.31
N MET A 137 -4.79 14.00 -31.41
CA MET A 137 -5.38 13.63 -32.70
C MET A 137 -6.00 14.83 -33.43
N LYS A 138 -6.73 15.69 -32.70
CA LYS A 138 -7.32 16.91 -33.26
C LYS A 138 -6.25 17.92 -33.68
N GLU A 139 -5.23 18.13 -32.84
CA GLU A 139 -4.10 19.02 -33.14
C GLU A 139 -3.38 18.63 -34.43
N LEU A 140 -3.19 17.33 -34.66
CA LEU A 140 -2.52 16.79 -35.84
C LEU A 140 -3.45 16.64 -37.06
N GLY A 141 -4.72 17.04 -36.96
CA GLY A 141 -5.70 16.91 -38.04
C GLY A 141 -6.06 15.46 -38.40
N LEU A 142 -5.85 14.51 -37.48
CA LEU A 142 -6.17 13.09 -37.65
C LEU A 142 -7.68 12.81 -37.49
N CYS A 143 -8.43 13.75 -36.91
CA CYS A 143 -9.90 13.72 -36.85
C CYS A 143 -10.47 15.15 -36.84
N ASP A 144 -11.77 15.28 -37.13
CA ASP A 144 -12.47 16.57 -37.04
C ASP A 144 -12.47 17.13 -35.61
N ASN A 145 -12.33 18.44 -35.48
CA ASN A 145 -12.32 19.13 -34.18
C ASN A 145 -13.61 18.90 -33.37
N ASN A 146 -14.74 18.73 -34.06
CA ASN A 146 -16.05 18.48 -33.47
C ASN A 146 -16.36 16.99 -33.26
N ALA A 147 -15.48 16.08 -33.69
CA ALA A 147 -15.66 14.65 -33.49
C ALA A 147 -15.20 14.22 -32.08
N THR A 148 -15.81 13.15 -31.59
CA THR A 148 -15.30 12.35 -30.46
C THR A 148 -14.65 11.11 -31.05
N PRO A 149 -13.34 11.13 -31.32
CA PRO A 149 -12.66 10.02 -31.96
C PRO A 149 -12.68 8.79 -31.03
N GLU A 150 -12.93 7.62 -31.61
CA GLU A 150 -12.81 6.37 -30.89
C GLU A 150 -11.32 6.05 -30.67
N VAL A 151 -10.89 6.05 -29.42
CA VAL A 151 -9.51 5.74 -29.04
C VAL A 151 -9.39 4.24 -28.80
N ASP A 152 -8.54 3.59 -29.59
CA ASP A 152 -8.18 2.18 -29.40
C ASP A 152 -7.50 1.97 -28.04
N GLU A 153 -7.95 0.96 -27.29
CA GLU A 153 -7.40 0.59 -25.98
C GLU A 153 -5.90 0.28 -26.03
N VAL A 154 -5.42 -0.21 -27.17
CA VAL A 154 -3.99 -0.49 -27.38
C VAL A 154 -3.17 0.81 -27.48
N SER A 155 -3.80 1.90 -27.91
CA SER A 155 -3.16 3.22 -28.03
C SER A 155 -3.05 3.93 -26.68
N VAL A 156 -4.01 3.73 -25.79
CA VAL A 156 -3.99 4.26 -24.41
C VAL A 156 -4.35 3.15 -23.43
N PRO A 157 -3.41 2.28 -23.03
CA PRO A 157 -3.73 1.15 -22.16
C PRO A 157 -3.94 1.59 -20.70
N MET A 158 -4.95 0.99 -20.06
CA MET A 158 -5.19 1.12 -18.63
C MET A 158 -4.11 0.41 -17.81
N VAL A 159 -3.69 1.03 -16.70
CA VAL A 159 -2.84 0.36 -15.70
C VAL A 159 -3.66 -0.68 -14.95
N GLN A 160 -3.23 -1.94 -15.01
CA GLN A 160 -3.92 -3.02 -14.32
C GLN A 160 -3.54 -3.02 -12.83
N VAL A 161 -4.55 -3.04 -11.97
CA VAL A 161 -4.41 -3.25 -10.53
C VAL A 161 -4.61 -4.73 -10.26
N HIS A 162 -3.71 -5.34 -9.49
CA HIS A 162 -3.76 -6.77 -9.20
C HIS A 162 -3.99 -6.99 -7.71
N GLU A 163 -4.93 -7.85 -7.40
CA GLU A 163 -5.10 -8.35 -6.05
C GLU A 163 -3.86 -9.15 -5.62
N PHE A 164 -3.63 -9.19 -4.31
CA PHE A 164 -2.50 -9.89 -3.71
C PHE A 164 -2.89 -10.43 -2.35
N ASP A 165 -2.29 -11.56 -1.99
CA ASP A 165 -2.47 -12.21 -0.70
C ASP A 165 -1.11 -12.43 -0.03
N LEU A 166 -1.17 -12.74 1.26
CA LEU A 166 -0.02 -13.26 2.00
C LEU A 166 0.25 -14.69 1.52
N THR A 167 1.37 -14.91 0.84
CA THR A 167 1.87 -16.26 0.51
C THR A 167 2.44 -16.97 1.71
#